data_AF-A0A0D0A2M2-F1
#
_entry.id   AF-A0A0D0A2M2-F1
#
_cell.length_a   1.000
_cell.length_b   1.000
_cell.length_c   1.000
_cell.angle_alpha   90.00
_cell.angle_beta   90.00
_cell.angle_gamma   90.00
#
_symmetry.space_group_name_H-M   'P 1'
#
loop_
_entity.id
_entity.type
_entity.pdbx_description
1 polymer ?
#
loop_
_entity_poly.entity_id
_entity_poly.type
_entity_poly.pdbx_seq_one_letter_code
_entity_poly.pdbx_strand_id
1 'polypeptide(L)'
;MSSSSGTSSCACPLPRPSFHSPLFRPNRAALLRVFVPSPDGTWLSDVSVEECEAELRRSATGAVKLLRAGDVVWDIALGDEGNIGRMVWDGGYLVDLDYRYSRLGELSPYFHSLAFPPSYFHRVIRIGASAGHNPQANPIVYVDVSPWGPEIARNLQLLQERGKAETPHGALHDVVLWVHRSSFKIHPPALTDHARVHSHLREHFPHLVPRSERRAIPNLPGFFIDPNWYGTVVVEVEGTQEGLSDLQDRCGPGVFPPRPEAITGIVKGVDRRRIWRVIREKSRPGEIWLRVVREKERVTW
;
A
#
# COMPACT_ATOMS: atom_id res chain seq x y z
N MET A 1 2.88 -4.96 70.27
CA MET A 1 3.97 -4.23 69.58
C MET A 1 4.08 -4.81 68.19
N SER A 2 3.63 -4.03 67.22
CA SER A 2 3.24 -4.44 65.89
C SER A 2 4.44 -4.36 64.94
N SER A 3 4.78 -5.48 64.31
CA SER A 3 5.81 -5.58 63.27
C SER A 3 5.20 -5.25 61.90
N SER A 4 5.50 -4.07 61.35
CA SER A 4 5.09 -3.65 60.01
C SER A 4 6.09 -4.12 58.96
N SER A 5 5.65 -5.06 58.12
CA SER A 5 6.29 -5.49 56.88
C SER A 5 6.17 -4.40 55.81
N GLY A 6 7.31 -3.81 55.42
CA GLY A 6 7.39 -2.88 54.30
C GLY A 6 7.39 -3.64 52.98
N THR A 7 6.30 -3.50 52.21
CA THR A 7 6.22 -3.94 50.82
C THR A 7 6.86 -2.89 49.92
N SER A 8 8.02 -3.20 49.34
CA SER A 8 8.60 -2.42 48.23
C SER A 8 7.73 -2.59 46.99
N SER A 9 6.99 -1.54 46.62
CA SER A 9 6.30 -1.47 45.33
C SER A 9 7.34 -1.19 44.24
N CYS A 10 7.48 -2.15 43.32
CA CYS A 10 8.19 -1.95 42.06
C CYS A 10 7.40 -0.93 41.23
N ALA A 11 7.86 0.32 41.18
CA ALA A 11 7.30 1.33 40.32
C ALA A 11 7.59 0.95 38.84
N CYS A 12 6.54 0.64 38.08
CA CYS A 12 6.64 0.57 36.62
C CYS A 12 7.09 1.95 36.10
N PRO A 13 8.16 2.05 35.30
CA PRO A 13 8.54 3.32 34.70
C PRO A 13 7.40 3.80 33.80
N LEU A 14 6.89 5.01 34.07
CA LEU A 14 5.89 5.67 33.23
C LEU A 14 6.41 5.73 31.78
N PRO A 15 5.56 5.44 30.77
CA PRO A 15 5.97 5.52 29.38
C PRO A 15 6.46 6.94 29.06
N ARG A 16 7.69 7.04 28.56
CA ARG A 16 8.24 8.33 28.12
C ARG A 16 7.33 8.90 27.02
N PRO A 17 7.05 10.22 27.02
CA PRO A 17 6.26 10.82 25.96
C PRO A 17 6.92 10.55 24.62
N SER A 18 6.22 9.79 23.77
CA SER A 18 6.66 9.51 22.41
C SER A 18 6.79 10.81 21.63
N PHE A 19 7.90 10.99 20.91
CA PHE A 19 8.07 12.11 20.00
C PHE A 19 6.86 12.20 19.05
N HIS A 20 6.08 13.27 19.19
CA HIS A 20 4.91 13.52 18.37
C HIS A 20 5.11 14.85 17.65
N SER A 21 5.46 14.79 16.38
CA SER A 21 5.60 15.97 15.53
C SER A 21 4.43 16.03 14.55
N PRO A 22 3.75 17.18 14.39
CA PRO A 22 2.74 17.34 13.33
C PRO A 22 3.37 17.23 11.93
N LEU A 23 4.69 17.46 11.82
CA LEU A 23 5.46 17.42 10.58
C LEU A 23 6.01 16.02 10.27
N PHE A 24 6.18 15.16 11.28
CA PHE A 24 6.71 13.80 11.10
C PHE A 24 5.75 12.78 11.68
N ARG A 25 5.16 11.96 10.78
CA ARG A 25 4.40 10.79 11.15
C ARG A 25 5.20 9.53 10.81
N PRO A 26 5.46 8.63 11.76
CA PRO A 26 6.04 7.33 11.43
C PRO A 26 5.11 6.58 10.46
N ASN A 27 5.66 5.63 9.70
CA ASN A 27 4.90 4.76 8.78
C ASN A 27 4.32 5.46 7.54
N ARG A 28 4.93 6.57 7.11
CA ARG A 28 4.64 7.21 5.82
C ARG A 28 5.92 7.41 5.03
N ALA A 29 5.81 7.36 3.71
CA ALA A 29 6.90 7.73 2.82
C ALA A 29 7.29 9.18 3.10
N ALA A 30 8.59 9.43 3.23
CA ALA A 30 9.09 10.79 3.18
C ALA A 30 8.86 11.39 1.77
N LEU A 31 8.68 12.71 1.69
CA LEU A 31 8.70 13.44 0.42
C LEU A 31 9.86 14.44 0.48
N LEU A 32 10.99 14.09 -0.13
CA LEU A 32 12.12 15.00 -0.29
C LEU A 32 11.95 15.79 -1.58
N ARG A 33 12.25 17.08 -1.52
CA ARG A 33 12.22 17.96 -2.68
C ARG A 33 13.66 18.22 -3.12
N VAL A 34 13.93 18.01 -4.39
CA VAL A 34 15.18 18.35 -5.05
C VAL A 34 14.85 19.32 -6.18
N PHE A 35 15.82 20.14 -6.58
CA PHE A 35 15.66 21.03 -7.71
C PHE A 35 16.81 20.75 -8.67
N VAL A 36 16.50 20.14 -9.81
CA VAL A 36 17.45 19.95 -10.91
C VAL A 36 16.87 20.65 -12.14
N PRO A 37 17.53 21.68 -12.68
CA PRO A 37 17.04 22.34 -13.88
C PRO A 37 16.89 21.33 -15.03
N SER A 38 15.67 21.17 -15.55
CA SER A 38 15.41 20.36 -16.74
C SER A 38 15.37 21.25 -17.97
N PRO A 39 16.44 21.31 -18.80
CA PRO A 39 16.44 22.10 -20.02
C PRO A 39 15.47 21.56 -21.07
N ASP A 40 15.13 20.27 -21.00
CA ASP A 40 14.28 19.55 -21.97
C ASP A 40 12.78 19.69 -21.68
N GLY A 41 12.39 20.35 -20.58
CA GLY A 41 11.00 20.71 -20.27
C GLY A 41 10.35 19.84 -19.19
N THR A 42 9.08 19.47 -19.40
CA THR A 42 8.14 18.99 -18.36
C THR A 42 8.25 17.50 -18.00
N TRP A 43 9.17 16.76 -18.62
CA TRP A 43 9.37 15.33 -18.36
C TRP A 43 10.74 15.06 -17.76
N LEU A 44 10.82 14.05 -16.90
CA LEU A 44 12.06 13.65 -16.26
C LEU A 44 12.83 12.71 -17.21
N SER A 45 13.99 13.14 -17.70
CA SER A 45 14.89 12.29 -18.50
C SER A 45 15.75 11.42 -17.60
N ASP A 46 16.31 10.32 -18.14
CA ASP A 46 17.26 9.48 -17.42
C ASP A 46 18.45 10.28 -16.85
N VAL A 47 18.93 11.26 -17.62
CA VAL A 47 20.00 12.19 -17.19
C VAL A 47 19.55 13.03 -15.99
N SER A 48 18.31 13.55 -16.02
CA SER A 48 17.76 14.34 -14.92
C SER A 48 17.56 13.50 -13.65
N VAL A 49 17.21 12.22 -13.77
CA VAL A 49 17.15 11.28 -12.64
C VAL A 49 18.53 11.10 -12.01
N GLU A 50 19.55 10.84 -12.82
CA GLU A 50 20.93 10.68 -12.36
C GLU A 50 21.46 11.95 -11.68
N GLU A 51 21.13 13.13 -12.22
CA GLU A 51 21.47 14.42 -11.61
C GLU A 51 20.75 14.64 -10.28
N CYS A 52 19.46 14.29 -10.17
CA CYS A 52 18.73 14.32 -8.92
C CYS A 52 19.39 13.43 -7.86
N GLU A 53 19.79 12.22 -8.26
CA GLU A 53 20.47 11.27 -7.39
C GLU A 53 21.84 11.82 -6.94
N ALA A 54 22.58 12.42 -7.87
CA ALA A 54 23.87 13.04 -7.58
C ALA A 54 23.72 14.24 -6.63
N GLU A 55 22.67 15.07 -6.78
CA GLU A 55 22.35 16.16 -5.84
C GLU A 55 22.04 15.65 -4.43
N LEU A 56 21.24 14.58 -4.32
CA LEU A 56 20.98 13.97 -3.02
C LEU A 56 22.27 13.47 -2.35
N ARG A 57 23.19 12.89 -3.13
CA ARG A 57 24.51 12.44 -2.64
C ARG A 57 25.44 13.60 -2.27
N ARG A 58 25.44 14.68 -3.07
CA ARG A 58 26.26 15.89 -2.86
C ARG A 58 25.79 16.72 -1.67
N SER A 59 24.52 16.60 -1.27
CA SER A 59 23.98 17.34 -0.14
C SER A 59 24.89 17.23 1.09
N ALA A 60 25.18 18.36 1.74
CA ALA A 60 26.13 18.42 2.85
C ALA A 60 25.75 17.51 4.05
N THR A 61 24.46 17.18 4.18
CA THR A 61 23.93 16.27 5.20
C THR A 61 23.90 14.80 4.76
N GLY A 62 24.22 14.51 3.49
CA GLY A 62 24.15 13.17 2.91
C GLY A 62 22.74 12.60 2.98
N ALA A 63 21.74 13.34 2.48
CA ALA A 63 20.32 13.03 2.58
C ALA A 63 19.96 11.59 2.17
N VAL A 64 20.71 11.02 1.20
CA VAL A 64 20.57 9.61 0.79
C VAL A 64 20.68 8.63 1.96
N LYS A 65 21.54 8.90 2.95
CA LYS A 65 21.72 8.03 4.12
C LYS A 65 20.50 7.99 5.04
N LEU A 66 19.59 8.96 4.88
CA LEU A 66 18.35 9.06 5.67
C LEU A 66 17.16 8.43 4.93
N LEU A 67 17.27 8.23 3.61
CA LEU A 67 16.22 7.63 2.80
C LEU A 67 16.07 6.14 3.11
N ARG A 68 14.82 5.70 3.17
CA ARG A 68 14.43 4.30 3.21
C ARG A 68 13.89 3.90 1.86
N ALA A 69 14.06 2.63 1.49
CA ALA A 69 13.39 2.10 0.31
C ALA A 69 11.88 2.42 0.40
N GLY A 70 11.30 2.91 -0.69
CA GLY A 70 9.93 3.41 -0.78
C GLY A 70 9.74 4.90 -0.44
N ASP A 71 10.75 5.61 0.06
CA ASP A 71 10.65 7.07 0.20
C ASP A 71 10.60 7.75 -1.17
N VAL A 72 9.92 8.90 -1.24
CA VAL A 72 9.66 9.59 -2.49
C VAL A 72 10.50 10.85 -2.57
N VAL A 73 11.09 11.07 -3.73
CA VAL A 73 11.82 12.29 -4.09
C VAL A 73 11.05 12.98 -5.20
N TRP A 74 10.96 14.30 -5.14
CA TRP A 74 10.28 15.09 -6.15
C TRP A 74 11.21 16.18 -6.66
N ASP A 75 11.50 16.14 -7.95
CA ASP A 75 12.12 17.25 -8.64
C ASP A 75 11.10 18.37 -8.87
N ILE A 76 11.21 19.41 -8.06
CA ILE A 76 10.28 20.55 -8.09
C ILE A 76 10.48 21.44 -9.32
N ALA A 77 11.56 21.27 -10.09
CA ALA A 77 11.77 22.02 -11.33
C ALA A 77 10.71 21.70 -12.39
N LEU A 78 10.10 20.51 -12.33
CA LEU A 78 9.08 20.05 -13.28
C LEU A 78 7.64 20.47 -12.93
N GLY A 79 7.43 21.17 -11.80
CA GLY A 79 6.12 21.60 -11.34
C GLY A 79 5.35 20.55 -10.52
N ASP A 80 4.14 20.90 -10.05
CA ASP A 80 3.32 20.10 -9.14
C ASP A 80 2.06 19.50 -9.80
N GLU A 81 2.12 19.28 -11.11
CA GLU A 81 1.03 18.65 -11.84
C GLU A 81 1.08 17.13 -11.64
N GLY A 82 0.02 16.58 -11.01
CA GLY A 82 -0.08 15.15 -10.76
C GLY A 82 1.12 14.59 -10.00
N ASN A 83 1.78 13.60 -10.59
CA ASN A 83 2.99 12.98 -10.07
C ASN A 83 4.25 13.27 -10.90
N ILE A 84 4.21 14.28 -11.78
CA ILE A 84 5.36 14.67 -12.58
C ILE A 84 6.56 14.99 -11.66
N GLY A 85 7.73 14.50 -12.06
CA GLY A 85 9.00 14.64 -11.33
C GLY A 85 9.10 13.86 -10.02
N ARG A 86 8.08 13.06 -9.65
CA ARG A 86 8.17 12.18 -8.47
C ARG A 86 8.84 10.86 -8.84
N MET A 87 9.82 10.48 -8.03
CA MET A 87 10.63 9.27 -8.09
C MET A 87 10.57 8.56 -6.75
N VAL A 88 10.80 7.25 -6.74
CA VAL A 88 10.85 6.41 -5.54
C VAL A 88 12.28 5.93 -5.32
N TRP A 89 12.77 6.03 -4.10
CA TRP A 89 14.05 5.46 -3.70
C TRP A 89 13.91 3.94 -3.52
N ASP A 90 14.67 3.13 -4.26
CA ASP A 90 14.61 1.66 -4.13
C ASP A 90 15.54 1.11 -3.03
N GLY A 91 16.44 1.94 -2.52
CA GLY A 91 17.49 1.57 -1.56
C GLY A 91 18.91 1.85 -2.07
N GLY A 92 19.09 2.01 -3.38
CA GLY A 92 20.36 2.36 -4.01
C GLY A 92 20.26 3.45 -5.09
N TYR A 93 19.13 3.50 -5.79
CA TYR A 93 18.87 4.36 -6.93
C TYR A 93 17.50 5.03 -6.86
N LEU A 94 17.34 6.13 -7.57
CA LEU A 94 16.04 6.72 -7.86
C LEU A 94 15.38 5.96 -9.03
N VAL A 95 14.11 5.63 -8.85
CA VAL A 95 13.30 4.93 -9.84
C VAL A 95 12.07 5.76 -10.15
N ASP A 96 11.83 6.00 -11.43
CA ASP A 96 10.63 6.69 -11.88
C ASP A 96 9.35 5.94 -11.54
N LEU A 97 8.28 6.70 -11.34
CA LEU A 97 6.95 6.13 -11.27
C LEU A 97 6.58 5.53 -12.63
N ASP A 98 5.99 4.34 -12.60
CA ASP A 98 5.56 3.66 -13.81
C ASP A 98 4.25 4.29 -14.32
N TYR A 99 4.27 4.78 -15.55
CA TYR A 99 3.10 5.35 -16.22
C TYR A 99 2.40 4.35 -17.14
N ARG A 100 2.94 3.13 -17.30
CA ARG A 100 2.43 2.12 -18.26
C ARG A 100 1.00 1.67 -18.00
N TYR A 101 0.54 1.78 -16.76
CA TYR A 101 -0.80 1.32 -16.35
C TYR A 101 -1.74 2.45 -15.90
N SER A 102 -1.20 3.64 -15.62
CA SER A 102 -1.94 4.85 -15.22
C SER A 102 -1.11 6.10 -15.49
N ARG A 103 -1.70 7.15 -16.08
CA ARG A 103 -1.02 8.45 -16.31
C ARG A 103 -0.69 9.22 -15.02
N LEU A 104 -1.01 8.65 -13.88
CA LEU A 104 -0.97 9.30 -12.58
C LEU A 104 0.17 8.79 -11.73
N GLY A 105 1.21 8.17 -12.30
CA GLY A 105 2.43 7.78 -11.61
C GLY A 105 2.22 6.68 -10.57
N GLU A 106 2.07 5.45 -11.05
CA GLU A 106 1.97 4.28 -10.19
C GLU A 106 3.36 3.80 -9.74
N LEU A 107 3.42 3.05 -8.64
CA LEU A 107 4.67 2.40 -8.22
C LEU A 107 5.06 1.33 -9.23
N SER A 108 6.35 1.26 -9.54
CA SER A 108 6.90 0.18 -10.36
C SER A 108 6.53 -1.20 -9.77
N PRO A 109 6.17 -2.22 -10.58
CA PRO A 109 5.70 -3.53 -10.11
C PRO A 109 6.66 -4.28 -9.18
N TYR A 110 7.95 -3.90 -9.14
CA TYR A 110 8.94 -4.46 -8.23
C TYR A 110 8.72 -4.03 -6.77
N PHE A 111 7.99 -2.93 -6.51
CA PHE A 111 7.59 -2.54 -5.17
C PHE A 111 6.38 -3.34 -4.70
N HIS A 112 6.61 -4.36 -3.88
CA HIS A 112 5.52 -5.14 -3.30
C HIS A 112 4.87 -4.38 -2.14
N SER A 113 3.61 -3.96 -2.29
CA SER A 113 2.96 -3.08 -1.31
C SER A 113 2.77 -3.69 0.08
N LEU A 114 2.75 -5.03 0.20
CA LEU A 114 2.79 -5.69 1.52
C LEU A 114 4.05 -5.34 2.35
N ALA A 115 5.15 -4.91 1.72
CA ALA A 115 6.37 -4.52 2.43
C ALA A 115 6.24 -3.17 3.17
N PHE A 116 5.21 -2.41 2.85
CA PHE A 116 4.94 -1.09 3.39
C PHE A 116 3.58 -1.07 4.07
N PRO A 117 3.34 -0.19 5.05
CA PRO A 117 1.99 0.05 5.56
C PRO A 117 0.99 0.32 4.42
N PRO A 118 -0.28 -0.12 4.50
CA PRO A 118 -1.28 0.13 3.43
C PRO A 118 -1.47 1.62 3.07
N SER A 119 -1.13 2.52 3.98
CA SER A 119 -1.24 3.98 3.81
C SER A 119 0.11 4.67 3.57
N TYR A 120 1.17 3.93 3.29
CA TYR A 120 2.55 4.46 3.25
C TYR A 120 2.71 5.63 2.27
N PHE A 121 2.18 5.48 1.05
CA PHE A 121 2.26 6.49 -0.01
C PHE A 121 1.14 7.54 0.04
N HIS A 122 0.29 7.51 1.07
CA HIS A 122 -0.86 8.39 1.17
C HIS A 122 -0.45 9.87 1.21
N ARG A 123 -1.02 10.67 0.29
CA ARG A 123 -0.73 12.11 0.05
C ARG A 123 0.64 12.41 -0.55
N VAL A 124 1.48 11.41 -0.74
CA VAL A 124 2.82 11.58 -1.32
C VAL A 124 2.78 11.28 -2.82
N ILE A 125 2.21 10.14 -3.17
CA ILE A 125 1.90 9.74 -4.54
C ILE A 125 0.41 9.98 -4.76
N ARG A 126 0.06 10.81 -5.74
CA ARG A 126 -1.33 11.15 -6.09
C ARG A 126 -1.87 10.08 -7.04
N ILE A 127 -2.99 9.43 -6.72
CA ILE A 127 -3.48 8.27 -7.48
C ILE A 127 -4.96 8.47 -7.85
N GLY A 128 -5.34 8.13 -9.09
CA GLY A 128 -6.72 8.19 -9.63
C GLY A 128 -7.07 9.47 -10.41
N ALA A 129 -8.05 9.41 -11.32
CA ALA A 129 -8.41 10.51 -12.24
C ALA A 129 -8.66 11.86 -11.55
N SER A 130 -9.10 11.84 -10.29
CA SER A 130 -9.28 13.03 -9.47
C SER A 130 -8.02 13.47 -8.69
N ALA A 131 -6.83 12.95 -8.98
CA ALA A 131 -5.60 13.28 -8.25
C ALA A 131 -5.28 14.80 -8.22
N GLY A 132 -5.75 15.56 -9.21
CA GLY A 132 -5.68 17.03 -9.23
C GLY A 132 -6.83 17.75 -8.49
N HIS A 133 -7.98 17.10 -8.29
CA HIS A 133 -9.22 17.72 -7.76
C HIS A 133 -9.69 17.14 -6.42
N ASN A 134 -9.23 15.96 -6.03
CA ASN A 134 -9.56 15.24 -4.81
C ASN A 134 -8.28 14.64 -4.19
N PRO A 135 -7.57 15.40 -3.34
CA PRO A 135 -6.37 14.92 -2.63
C PRO A 135 -6.68 13.81 -1.60
N GLN A 136 -7.95 13.42 -1.46
CA GLN A 136 -8.41 12.32 -0.62
C GLN A 136 -8.72 11.07 -1.44
N ALA A 137 -8.15 10.87 -2.63
CA ALA A 137 -8.30 9.61 -3.33
C ALA A 137 -7.72 8.42 -2.53
N ASN A 138 -8.36 7.27 -2.69
CA ASN A 138 -7.97 6.01 -2.08
C ASN A 138 -6.70 5.44 -2.76
N PRO A 139 -5.66 5.03 -2.01
CA PRO A 139 -4.39 4.63 -2.61
C PRO A 139 -4.52 3.30 -3.37
N ILE A 140 -3.75 3.15 -4.46
CA ILE A 140 -3.56 1.88 -5.15
C ILE A 140 -2.37 1.15 -4.53
N VAL A 141 -2.49 -0.16 -4.41
CA VAL A 141 -1.50 -1.08 -3.85
C VAL A 141 -1.34 -2.28 -4.77
N TYR A 142 -0.11 -2.81 -4.79
CA TYR A 142 0.32 -3.97 -5.53
C TYR A 142 0.47 -5.16 -4.58
N VAL A 143 -0.56 -6.01 -4.52
CA VAL A 143 -0.66 -7.16 -3.62
C VAL A 143 -1.03 -8.40 -4.42
N ASP A 144 -0.16 -9.41 -4.38
CA ASP A 144 -0.46 -10.74 -4.88
C ASP A 144 -1.31 -11.51 -3.85
N VAL A 145 -2.56 -11.78 -4.17
CA VAL A 145 -3.48 -12.50 -3.27
C VAL A 145 -3.51 -14.01 -3.52
N SER A 146 -2.82 -14.51 -4.54
CA SER A 146 -2.80 -15.94 -4.88
C SER A 146 -2.41 -16.87 -3.72
N PRO A 147 -1.52 -16.51 -2.79
CA PRO A 147 -1.20 -17.36 -1.63
C PRO A 147 -2.40 -17.62 -0.70
N TRP A 148 -3.41 -16.74 -0.75
CA TRP A 148 -4.63 -16.84 0.04
C TRP A 148 -5.85 -17.27 -0.78
N GLY A 149 -5.65 -17.64 -2.05
CA GLY A 149 -6.71 -18.06 -2.95
C GLY A 149 -7.69 -19.08 -2.36
N PRO A 150 -7.23 -20.18 -1.72
CA PRO A 150 -8.14 -21.15 -1.10
C PRO A 150 -9.02 -20.58 0.03
N GLU A 151 -8.50 -19.62 0.80
CA GLU A 151 -9.26 -18.94 1.85
C GLU A 151 -10.28 -17.98 1.23
N ILE A 152 -9.87 -17.25 0.19
CA ILE A 152 -10.74 -16.35 -0.59
C ILE A 152 -11.88 -17.14 -1.24
N ALA A 153 -11.60 -18.29 -1.85
CA ALA A 153 -12.62 -19.13 -2.49
C ALA A 153 -13.65 -19.64 -1.47
N ARG A 154 -13.19 -20.06 -0.29
CA ARG A 154 -14.05 -20.54 0.80
C ARG A 154 -14.97 -19.47 1.36
N ASN A 155 -14.49 -18.23 1.45
CA ASN A 155 -15.21 -17.12 2.08
C ASN A 155 -16.01 -16.27 1.07
N LEU A 156 -16.03 -16.64 -0.21
CA LEU A 156 -16.64 -15.87 -1.26
C LEU A 156 -18.17 -15.84 -1.14
N GLN A 157 -18.73 -14.63 -1.17
CA GLN A 157 -20.17 -14.38 -1.11
C GLN A 157 -20.59 -13.32 -2.13
N LEU A 158 -21.79 -13.45 -2.67
CA LEU A 158 -22.45 -12.39 -3.45
C LEU A 158 -23.38 -11.62 -2.51
N LEU A 159 -23.12 -10.33 -2.35
CA LEU A 159 -23.83 -9.46 -1.42
C LEU A 159 -24.51 -8.31 -2.17
N GLN A 160 -25.66 -7.89 -1.65
CA GLN A 160 -26.34 -6.68 -2.08
C GLN A 160 -25.93 -5.52 -1.15
N GLU A 161 -25.32 -4.49 -1.72
CA GLU A 161 -24.89 -3.28 -1.02
C GLU A 161 -25.76 -2.10 -1.46
N ARG A 162 -26.23 -1.30 -0.48
CA ARG A 162 -26.90 -0.03 -0.77
C ARG A 162 -25.85 1.08 -0.68
N GLY A 163 -25.63 1.77 -1.78
CA GLY A 163 -24.70 2.90 -1.87
C GLY A 163 -25.42 4.16 -2.35
N LYS A 164 -24.69 5.28 -2.35
CA LYS A 164 -25.13 6.51 -2.98
C LYS A 164 -24.30 6.74 -4.22
N ALA A 165 -24.95 6.95 -5.36
CA ALA A 165 -24.28 7.35 -6.60
C ALA A 165 -24.62 8.81 -6.89
N GLU A 166 -23.61 9.57 -7.30
CA GLU A 166 -23.79 10.93 -7.78
C GLU A 166 -24.13 10.90 -9.26
N THR A 167 -25.21 11.58 -9.63
CA THR A 167 -25.59 11.78 -11.03
C THR A 167 -24.69 12.83 -11.69
N PRO A 168 -24.62 12.88 -13.03
CA PRO A 168 -23.86 13.92 -13.73
C PRO A 168 -24.25 15.37 -13.38
N HIS A 169 -25.42 15.58 -12.75
CA HIS A 169 -25.92 16.88 -12.30
C HIS A 169 -25.74 17.12 -10.79
N GLY A 170 -24.98 16.26 -10.09
CA GLY A 170 -24.67 16.39 -8.66
C GLY A 170 -25.73 15.87 -7.68
N ALA A 171 -26.85 15.31 -8.17
CA ALA A 171 -27.86 14.72 -7.30
C ALA A 171 -27.43 13.31 -6.84
N LEU A 172 -27.54 13.03 -5.53
CA LEU A 172 -27.25 11.72 -4.94
C LEU A 172 -28.49 10.82 -4.97
N HIS A 173 -28.37 9.65 -5.59
CA HIS A 173 -29.42 8.63 -5.59
C HIS A 173 -28.96 7.38 -4.84
N ASP A 174 -29.89 6.77 -4.11
CA ASP A 174 -29.68 5.45 -3.52
C ASP A 174 -29.64 4.41 -4.65
N VAL A 175 -28.52 3.70 -4.74
CA VAL A 175 -28.29 2.67 -5.74
C VAL A 175 -28.02 1.35 -5.02
N VAL A 176 -28.64 0.30 -5.54
CA VAL A 176 -28.37 -1.07 -5.12
C VAL A 176 -27.29 -1.64 -6.03
N LEU A 177 -26.16 -2.03 -5.44
CA LEU A 177 -25.03 -2.63 -6.13
C LEU A 177 -24.85 -4.06 -5.65
N TRP A 178 -24.65 -4.98 -6.59
CA TRP A 178 -24.22 -6.33 -6.26
C TRP A 178 -22.69 -6.36 -6.21
N VAL A 179 -22.14 -7.00 -5.18
CA VAL A 179 -20.69 -7.06 -4.92
C VAL A 179 -20.32 -8.50 -4.54
N HIS A 180 -19.30 -9.04 -5.20
CA HIS A 180 -18.63 -10.25 -4.73
C HIS A 180 -17.62 -9.84 -3.66
N ARG A 181 -17.82 -10.35 -2.44
CA ARG A 181 -16.97 -10.09 -1.28
C ARG A 181 -16.35 -11.38 -0.78
N SER A 182 -15.09 -11.32 -0.42
CA SER A 182 -14.41 -12.38 0.31
C SER A 182 -13.39 -11.79 1.27
N SER A 183 -12.75 -12.64 2.08
CA SER A 183 -11.71 -12.22 3.00
C SER A 183 -10.67 -13.32 3.23
N PHE A 184 -9.49 -12.89 3.66
CA PHE A 184 -8.42 -13.77 4.10
C PHE A 184 -7.66 -13.17 5.28
N LYS A 185 -6.89 -14.00 6.00
CA LYS A 185 -6.13 -13.56 7.17
C LYS A 185 -4.63 -13.55 6.94
N ILE A 186 -4.01 -12.43 7.31
CA ILE A 186 -2.56 -12.32 7.42
C ILE A 186 -2.20 -12.39 8.90
N HIS A 187 -1.75 -13.57 9.33
CA HIS A 187 -1.32 -13.78 10.70
C HIS A 187 0.07 -13.21 10.94
N PRO A 188 0.32 -12.61 12.13
CA PRO A 188 1.69 -12.41 12.60
C PRO A 188 2.43 -13.76 12.67
N PRO A 189 3.77 -13.78 12.53
CA PRO A 189 4.53 -14.99 12.79
C PRO A 189 4.31 -15.48 14.22
N ALA A 190 4.34 -16.80 14.41
CA ALA A 190 4.14 -17.44 15.70
C ALA A 190 5.15 -16.89 16.71
N LEU A 191 4.66 -16.53 17.90
CA LEU A 191 5.48 -15.97 18.96
C LEU A 191 6.47 -17.03 19.45
N THR A 192 7.77 -16.80 19.25
CA THR A 192 8.81 -17.42 20.07
C THR A 192 8.87 -16.71 21.43
N ASP A 193 9.40 -17.35 22.47
CA ASP A 193 9.45 -16.75 23.82
C ASP A 193 10.14 -15.37 23.87
N HIS A 194 11.06 -15.10 22.94
CA HIS A 194 11.71 -13.78 22.77
C HIS A 194 10.75 -12.67 22.32
N ALA A 195 9.69 -13.00 21.58
CA ALA A 195 8.75 -12.01 21.03
C ALA A 195 7.79 -11.42 22.09
N ARG A 196 7.69 -12.02 23.28
CA ARG A 196 6.89 -11.48 24.40
C ARG A 196 7.46 -10.18 24.95
N VAL A 197 8.78 -9.96 24.83
CA VAL A 197 9.46 -8.76 25.33
C VAL A 197 9.12 -7.52 24.49
N HIS A 198 8.68 -7.70 23.24
CA HIS A 198 8.39 -6.61 22.30
C HIS A 198 6.89 -6.35 22.06
N SER A 199 6.00 -6.88 22.92
CA SER A 199 4.53 -6.72 22.78
C SER A 199 4.10 -5.24 22.67
N HIS A 200 4.61 -4.37 23.54
CA HIS A 200 4.30 -2.95 23.53
C HIS A 200 4.83 -2.21 22.28
N LEU A 201 5.99 -2.61 21.76
CA LEU A 201 6.52 -2.07 20.50
C LEU A 201 5.65 -2.48 19.32
N ARG A 202 5.07 -3.69 19.34
CA ARG A 202 4.21 -4.19 18.26
C ARG A 202 2.91 -3.40 18.15
N GLU A 203 2.35 -2.99 19.29
CA GLU A 203 1.10 -2.22 19.35
C GLU A 203 1.28 -0.74 18.97
N HIS A 204 2.37 -0.12 19.43
CA HIS A 204 2.56 1.33 19.28
C HIS A 204 3.56 1.71 18.16
N PHE A 205 4.52 0.83 17.85
CA PHE A 205 5.61 1.08 16.91
C PHE A 205 5.89 -0.15 16.00
N PRO A 206 4.91 -0.60 15.20
CA PRO A 206 5.04 -1.80 14.38
C PRO A 206 6.25 -1.79 13.41
N HIS A 207 6.74 -0.60 13.03
CA HIS A 207 7.92 -0.46 12.17
C HIS A 207 9.25 -0.78 12.87
N LEU A 208 9.29 -0.76 14.20
CA LEU A 208 10.47 -1.15 14.98
C LEU A 208 10.55 -2.66 15.18
N VAL A 209 9.51 -3.42 14.79
CA VAL A 209 9.53 -4.88 14.82
C VAL A 209 10.68 -5.36 13.93
N PRO A 210 11.67 -6.10 14.47
CA PRO A 210 12.80 -6.61 13.71
C PRO A 210 12.35 -7.45 12.51
N ARG A 211 13.12 -7.42 11.41
CA ARG A 211 12.79 -8.20 10.20
C ARG A 211 12.65 -9.71 10.48
N SER A 212 13.44 -10.23 11.43
CA SER A 212 13.37 -11.63 11.90
C SER A 212 12.03 -12.02 12.53
N GLU A 213 11.25 -11.05 12.99
CA GLU A 213 9.95 -11.23 13.62
C GLU A 213 8.78 -10.86 12.70
N ARG A 214 9.05 -10.70 11.39
CA ARG A 214 8.03 -10.42 10.38
C ARG A 214 7.75 -11.65 9.52
N ARG A 215 6.52 -11.76 9.05
CA ARG A 215 6.13 -12.81 8.10
C ARG A 215 6.74 -12.48 6.73
N ALA A 216 7.39 -13.44 6.09
CA ALA A 216 7.87 -13.26 4.72
C ALA A 216 6.70 -13.02 3.74
N ILE A 217 6.93 -12.18 2.73
CA ILE A 217 5.98 -12.03 1.62
C ILE A 217 6.03 -13.33 0.80
N PRO A 218 4.90 -14.03 0.61
CA PRO A 218 4.90 -15.25 -0.20
C PRO A 218 5.39 -14.98 -1.62
N ASN A 219 6.15 -15.91 -2.19
CA ASN A 219 6.70 -15.82 -3.54
C ASN A 219 7.67 -14.63 -3.78
N LEU A 220 8.13 -13.95 -2.73
CA LEU A 220 9.09 -12.86 -2.83
C LEU A 220 10.20 -12.98 -1.76
N PRO A 221 11.32 -13.67 -2.09
CA PRO A 221 12.41 -13.92 -1.15
C PRO A 221 13.04 -12.63 -0.63
N GLY A 222 13.36 -12.59 0.66
CA GLY A 222 14.05 -11.45 1.30
C GLY A 222 13.14 -10.27 1.68
N PHE A 223 11.86 -10.29 1.28
CA PHE A 223 10.89 -9.28 1.66
C PHE A 223 9.92 -9.78 2.74
N PHE A 224 9.49 -8.86 3.59
CA PHE A 224 8.65 -9.15 4.75
C PHE A 224 7.41 -8.27 4.75
N ILE A 225 6.28 -8.84 5.18
CA ILE A 225 5.02 -8.14 5.32
C ILE A 225 5.15 -7.12 6.46
N ASP A 226 4.76 -5.87 6.20
CA ASP A 226 4.66 -4.84 7.22
C ASP A 226 3.56 -5.20 8.23
N PRO A 227 3.80 -5.08 9.55
CA PRO A 227 2.82 -5.52 10.55
C PRO A 227 1.46 -4.82 10.48
N ASN A 228 1.35 -3.66 9.82
CA ASN A 228 0.05 -2.99 9.61
C ASN A 228 -0.87 -3.74 8.65
N TRP A 229 -0.39 -4.78 7.96
CA TRP A 229 -1.21 -5.71 7.19
C TRP A 229 -1.75 -6.88 8.00
N TYR A 230 -1.25 -7.11 9.22
CA TYR A 230 -1.71 -8.22 10.04
C TYR A 230 -3.17 -8.05 10.45
N GLY A 231 -3.93 -9.15 10.38
CA GLY A 231 -5.37 -9.15 10.61
C GLY A 231 -6.14 -9.68 9.40
N THR A 232 -7.30 -9.10 9.16
CA THR A 232 -8.20 -9.51 8.08
C THR A 232 -8.03 -8.58 6.87
N VAL A 233 -7.87 -9.14 5.68
CA VAL A 233 -7.96 -8.40 4.43
C VAL A 233 -9.25 -8.80 3.74
N VAL A 234 -10.12 -7.83 3.49
CA VAL A 234 -11.39 -8.00 2.78
C VAL A 234 -11.18 -7.58 1.33
N VAL A 235 -11.58 -8.42 0.38
CA VAL A 235 -11.51 -8.14 -1.05
C VAL A 235 -12.92 -8.00 -1.62
N GLU A 236 -13.13 -6.95 -2.41
CA GLU A 236 -14.40 -6.66 -3.09
C GLU A 236 -14.19 -6.51 -4.60
N VAL A 237 -15.06 -7.18 -5.36
CA VAL A 237 -15.20 -6.99 -6.81
C VAL A 237 -16.67 -6.81 -7.17
N GLU A 238 -16.93 -6.30 -8.37
CA GLU A 238 -18.30 -6.16 -8.85
C GLU A 238 -19.04 -7.49 -8.84
N GLY A 239 -20.33 -7.49 -8.50
CA GLY A 239 -21.22 -8.65 -8.54
C GLY A 239 -21.59 -9.13 -9.95
N THR A 240 -20.79 -8.81 -10.97
CA THR A 240 -20.93 -9.31 -12.34
C THR A 240 -20.12 -10.59 -12.51
N GLN A 241 -20.45 -11.39 -13.54
CA GLN A 241 -19.65 -12.57 -13.90
C GLN A 241 -18.21 -12.19 -14.29
N GLU A 242 -18.01 -11.02 -14.91
CA GLU A 242 -16.69 -10.49 -15.22
C GLU A 242 -15.90 -10.15 -13.94
N GLY A 243 -16.54 -9.51 -12.96
CA GLY A 243 -15.92 -9.21 -11.67
C GLY A 243 -15.53 -10.47 -10.90
N LEU A 244 -16.44 -11.46 -10.87
CA LEU A 244 -16.14 -12.78 -10.32
C LEU A 244 -14.96 -13.44 -11.03
N SER A 245 -14.96 -13.39 -12.36
CA SER A 245 -13.88 -13.95 -13.18
C SER A 245 -12.52 -13.37 -12.82
N ASP A 246 -12.44 -12.03 -12.74
CA ASP A 246 -11.20 -11.33 -12.41
C ASP A 246 -10.71 -11.71 -11.01
N LEU A 247 -11.61 -11.86 -10.02
CA LEU A 247 -11.23 -12.32 -8.69
C LEU A 247 -10.68 -13.75 -8.70
N GLN A 248 -11.31 -14.66 -9.45
CA GLN A 248 -10.84 -16.04 -9.57
C GLN A 248 -9.45 -16.11 -10.19
N ASP A 249 -9.19 -15.34 -11.26
CA ASP A 249 -7.90 -15.31 -11.94
C ASP A 249 -6.77 -14.78 -11.03
N ARG A 250 -7.10 -13.88 -10.09
CA ARG A 250 -6.17 -13.34 -9.08
C ARG A 250 -5.84 -14.32 -7.97
N CYS A 251 -6.72 -15.26 -7.68
CA CYS A 251 -6.53 -16.24 -6.60
C CYS A 251 -5.52 -17.33 -6.95
N GLY A 252 -5.02 -17.38 -8.19
CA GLY A 252 -4.03 -18.34 -8.64
C GLY A 252 -4.62 -19.63 -9.22
N PRO A 253 -3.78 -20.43 -9.88
CA PRO A 253 -4.24 -21.62 -10.60
C PRO A 253 -4.78 -22.70 -9.66
N GLY A 254 -5.83 -23.41 -10.10
CA GLY A 254 -6.37 -24.58 -9.39
C GLY A 254 -7.21 -24.27 -8.15
N VAL A 255 -7.38 -23.01 -7.77
CA VAL A 255 -8.21 -22.60 -6.63
C VAL A 255 -9.70 -22.69 -6.96
N PHE A 256 -10.08 -22.32 -8.17
CA PHE A 256 -11.45 -22.40 -8.69
C PHE A 256 -11.54 -23.44 -9.82
N PRO A 257 -12.72 -24.05 -10.05
CA PRO A 257 -12.92 -24.99 -11.15
C PRO A 257 -12.53 -24.39 -12.51
N PRO A 258 -11.92 -25.18 -13.42
CA PRO A 258 -11.55 -24.70 -14.74
C PRO A 258 -12.80 -24.28 -15.53
N ARG A 259 -12.72 -23.12 -16.19
CA ARG A 259 -13.81 -22.58 -17.01
C ARG A 259 -13.60 -22.91 -18.50
N PRO A 260 -14.68 -23.18 -19.26
CA PRO A 260 -14.59 -23.56 -20.68
C PRO A 260 -13.86 -22.53 -21.57
N GLU A 261 -13.85 -21.26 -21.16
CA GLU A 261 -13.29 -20.14 -21.94
C GLU A 261 -11.80 -19.88 -21.68
N ALA A 262 -11.16 -20.59 -20.74
CA ALA A 262 -9.79 -20.29 -20.30
C ALA A 262 -8.68 -20.73 -21.30
N ILE A 263 -9.04 -21.27 -22.47
CA ILE A 263 -8.08 -21.83 -23.43
C ILE A 263 -7.40 -20.74 -24.29
N THR A 264 -7.91 -19.50 -24.32
CA THR A 264 -7.39 -18.42 -25.18
C THR A 264 -6.63 -17.30 -24.44
N GLY A 265 -6.40 -17.45 -23.14
CA GLY A 265 -5.76 -16.42 -22.32
C GLY A 265 -4.24 -16.32 -22.53
N ILE A 266 -3.80 -15.69 -23.63
CA ILE A 266 -2.47 -15.06 -23.71
C ILE A 266 -2.21 -14.32 -22.41
N VAL A 267 -0.99 -14.49 -21.88
CA VAL A 267 -0.36 -13.85 -20.72
C VAL A 267 -0.78 -12.38 -20.55
N LYS A 268 -2.01 -12.11 -20.09
CA LYS A 268 -2.43 -10.77 -19.67
C LYS A 268 -1.69 -10.52 -18.36
N GLY A 269 -0.73 -9.60 -18.44
CA GLY A 269 0.42 -9.48 -17.56
C GLY A 269 0.16 -9.76 -16.08
N VAL A 270 1.10 -10.48 -15.48
CA VAL A 270 1.18 -10.81 -14.04
C VAL A 270 0.85 -9.61 -13.15
N ASP A 271 1.22 -8.42 -13.60
CA ASP A 271 1.00 -7.15 -12.90
C ASP A 271 -0.48 -6.83 -12.69
N ARG A 272 -1.36 -7.12 -13.66
CA ARG A 272 -2.79 -6.76 -13.58
C ARG A 272 -3.50 -7.41 -12.40
N ARG A 273 -3.07 -8.62 -12.02
CA ARG A 273 -3.67 -9.41 -10.93
C ARG A 273 -3.32 -8.88 -9.55
N ARG A 274 -2.31 -8.02 -9.46
CA ARG A 274 -1.79 -7.49 -8.20
C ARG A 274 -2.37 -6.12 -7.86
N ILE A 275 -3.10 -5.48 -8.77
CA ILE A 275 -3.55 -4.09 -8.58
C ILE A 275 -4.85 -4.05 -7.77
N TRP A 276 -4.82 -3.36 -6.65
CA TRP A 276 -5.97 -3.14 -5.75
C TRP A 276 -6.03 -1.69 -5.30
N ARG A 277 -7.23 -1.21 -4.98
CA ARG A 277 -7.45 0.08 -4.31
C ARG A 277 -7.83 -0.16 -2.87
N VAL A 278 -7.16 0.50 -1.93
CA VAL A 278 -7.53 0.47 -0.52
C VAL A 278 -8.77 1.33 -0.29
N ILE A 279 -9.86 0.76 0.21
CA ILE A 279 -11.08 1.49 0.57
C ILE A 279 -10.89 2.06 1.98
N ARG A 280 -10.39 3.28 2.11
CA ARG A 280 -10.06 3.86 3.43
C ARG A 280 -11.29 4.05 4.29
N GLU A 281 -12.45 4.33 3.68
CA GLU A 281 -13.71 4.59 4.37
C GLU A 281 -14.24 3.34 5.10
N LYS A 282 -13.85 2.15 4.63
CA LYS A 282 -14.18 0.85 5.26
C LYS A 282 -13.02 0.28 6.09
N SER A 283 -11.78 0.67 5.80
CA SER A 283 -10.58 0.12 6.44
C SER A 283 -10.34 0.67 7.85
N ARG A 284 -9.85 -0.19 8.74
CA ARG A 284 -9.50 0.13 10.13
C ARG A 284 -8.28 -0.69 10.57
N PRO A 285 -7.58 -0.35 11.65
CA PRO A 285 -6.49 -1.19 12.17
C PRO A 285 -6.95 -2.65 12.35
N GLY A 286 -6.18 -3.59 11.79
CA GLY A 286 -6.50 -5.02 11.81
C GLY A 286 -7.54 -5.49 10.78
N GLU A 287 -8.13 -4.58 10.00
CA GLU A 287 -9.08 -4.93 8.93
C GLU A 287 -8.92 -3.98 7.72
N ILE A 288 -8.30 -4.48 6.64
CA ILE A 288 -8.01 -3.68 5.44
C ILE A 288 -8.95 -4.10 4.32
N TRP A 289 -9.61 -3.12 3.70
CA TRP A 289 -10.53 -3.34 2.60
C TRP A 289 -9.87 -2.99 1.27
N LEU A 290 -9.90 -3.92 0.33
CA LEU A 290 -9.35 -3.81 -1.00
C LEU A 290 -10.44 -3.98 -2.04
N ARG A 291 -10.46 -3.11 -3.05
CA ARG A 291 -11.30 -3.23 -4.24
C ARG A 291 -10.43 -3.43 -5.47
N VAL A 292 -10.86 -4.27 -6.41
CA VAL A 292 -10.19 -4.38 -7.71
C VAL A 292 -10.23 -3.05 -8.48
N VAL A 293 -9.09 -2.63 -9.03
CA VAL A 293 -9.01 -1.49 -9.96
C VAL A 293 -9.29 -1.98 -11.38
N ARG A 294 -10.41 -1.52 -11.96
CA ARG A 294 -10.86 -1.93 -13.30
C ARG A 294 -10.12 -1.17 -14.41
N GLU A 295 -10.08 -1.76 -15.60
CA GLU A 295 -9.47 -1.14 -16.79
C GLU A 295 -10.15 0.19 -17.18
N LYS A 296 -11.48 0.29 -17.05
CA LYS A 296 -12.21 1.54 -17.30
C LYS A 296 -11.75 2.69 -16.39
N GLU A 297 -11.41 2.39 -15.14
CA GLU A 297 -10.89 3.37 -14.17
C GLU A 297 -9.42 3.73 -14.40
N ARG A 298 -8.73 3.02 -15.30
CA ARG A 298 -7.32 3.27 -15.66
C ARG A 298 -7.16 4.23 -16.85
N VAL A 299 -8.21 4.37 -17.65
CA VAL A 299 -8.19 5.14 -18.91
C VAL A 299 -8.92 6.48 -18.79
N THR A 300 -9.71 6.69 -17.73
CA THR A 300 -10.47 7.92 -17.52
C THR A 300 -9.58 9.08 -17.09
N TRP A 301 -9.61 10.12 -17.91
CA TRP A 301 -9.07 11.46 -17.70
C TRP A 301 -10.01 12.33 -16.88
#